data_AF-A0A935FFL9-F1
#
_entry.id   AF-A0A935FFL9-F1
#
_cell.length_a   1.000
_cell.length_b   1.000
_cell.length_c   1.000
_cell.angle_alpha   90.00
_cell.angle_beta   90.00
_cell.angle_gamma   90.00
#
_symmetry.space_group_name_H-M   'P 1'
#
loop_
_entity.id
_entity.type
_entity.pdbx_description
1 polymer ?
#
loop_
_entity_poly.entity_id
_entity_poly.type
_entity_poly.pdbx_seq_one_letter_code
_entity_poly.pdbx_strand_id
1 'polypeptide(L)' 'MPWARIFVDGRDTGQTTPQRGLELPVGTHKIKLRSDQLGVEQTFLVVIRAGEVTRLVKTLR' A
#
# COMPACT_ATOMS: atom_id res chain seq x y z
N MET A 1 16.67 3.85 -2.46
CA MET A 1 15.21 3.81 -2.21
C MET A 1 14.84 2.35 -2.07
N PRO A 2 14.65 1.84 -0.84
CA PRO A 2 14.28 0.45 -0.64
C PRO A 2 12.86 0.26 -1.14
N TRP A 3 12.68 -0.64 -2.12
CA TRP A 3 11.36 -1.02 -2.58
C TRP A 3 10.66 -1.84 -1.49
N ALA A 4 9.35 -1.67 -1.40
CA ALA A 4 8.50 -2.45 -0.51
C ALA A 4 7.40 -3.11 -1.32
N ARG A 5 7.15 -4.39 -1.06
CA ARG A 5 6.01 -5.12 -1.62
C ARG A 5 4.72 -4.60 -1.02
N ILE A 6 3.70 -4.47 -1.85
CA ILE A 6 2.38 -3.97 -1.46
C ILE A 6 1.45 -5.17 -1.29
N PHE A 7 0.80 -5.23 -0.13
CA PHE A 7 -0.25 -6.19 0.15
C PHE A 7 -1.55 -5.43 0.43
N VAL A 8 -2.65 -5.91 -0.12
CA VAL A 8 -4.00 -5.36 0.07
C VAL A 8 -4.86 -6.44 0.69
N ASP A 9 -5.44 -6.16 1.85
CA ASP A 9 -6.30 -7.09 2.58
C ASP A 9 -5.65 -8.46 2.81
N GLY A 10 -4.32 -8.46 3.02
CA GLY A 10 -3.51 -9.66 3.22
C GLY A 10 -3.09 -10.38 1.94
N ARG A 11 -3.50 -9.92 0.75
CA ARG A 11 -3.08 -10.49 -0.54
C ARG A 11 -1.90 -9.70 -1.11
N ASP A 12 -0.87 -10.40 -1.57
CA ASP A 12 0.22 -9.79 -2.32
C ASP A 12 -0.32 -9.28 -3.66
N THR A 13 -0.12 -8.00 -3.95
CA THR A 13 -0.56 -7.42 -5.22
C THR A 13 0.45 -7.66 -6.35
N GLY A 14 1.63 -8.20 -6.05
CA GLY A 14 2.75 -8.31 -6.98
C GLY A 14 3.41 -6.97 -7.34
N GLN A 15 3.05 -5.89 -6.64
CA GLN A 15 3.50 -4.52 -6.93
C GLN A 15 4.45 -4.02 -5.85
N THR A 16 5.29 -3.06 -6.22
CA THR A 16 6.29 -2.47 -5.32
C THR A 16 6.24 -0.95 -5.28
N THR A 17 6.76 -0.35 -4.20
CA THR A 17 6.88 1.11 -4.07
C THR A 17 8.08 1.66 -4.87
N PRO A 18 7.97 2.86 -5.47
CA PRO A 18 6.79 3.75 -5.48
C PRO A 18 5.72 3.30 -6.48
N GLN A 19 4.48 3.13 -6.02
CA GLN A 19 3.32 2.88 -6.87
C GLN A 19 2.51 4.16 -7.06
N ARG A 20 2.16 4.48 -8.31
CA ARG A 20 1.45 5.71 -8.71
C ARG A 20 -0.06 5.53 -8.83
N GLY A 21 -0.54 4.32 -9.10
CA GLY A 21 -1.97 4.03 -9.24
C GLY A 21 -2.26 2.61 -8.83
N LEU A 22 -3.01 2.45 -7.74
CA LEU A 22 -3.55 1.17 -7.31
C LEU A 22 -5.07 1.33 -7.27
N GLU A 23 -5.76 0.65 -8.17
CA GLU A 23 -7.21 0.62 -8.19
C GLU A 23 -7.70 -0.35 -7.12
N LEU A 24 -8.56 0.15 -6.23
CA LEU A 24 -9.14 -0.61 -5.14
C LEU A 24 -10.66 -0.42 -5.18
N PRO A 25 -11.44 -1.46 -4.81
CA PRO A 25 -12.87 -1.31 -4.61
C PRO A 25 -13.21 -0.19 -3.62
N VAL A 26 -14.45 0.27 -3.65
CA VAL A 26 -14.95 1.19 -2.62
C VAL A 26 -15.04 0.44 -1.30
N GLY A 27 -14.49 1.02 -0.24
CA GLY A 27 -14.47 0.40 1.08
C GLY A 27 -13.21 0.70 1.87
N THR A 28 -13.06 0.00 2.99
CA THR A 28 -11.85 0.07 3.82
C THR A 28 -10.91 -1.06 3.45
N HIS A 29 -9.70 -0.71 3.02
CA HIS A 29 -8.65 -1.65 2.65
C HIS A 29 -7.50 -1.56 3.63
N LYS A 30 -6.97 -2.72 4.01
CA LYS A 30 -5.75 -2.84 4.81
C LYS A 30 -4.55 -2.97 3.90
N ILE A 31 -3.74 -1.92 3.84
CA ILE A 31 -2.51 -1.90 3.07
C ILE A 31 -1.35 -2.27 3.99
N LYS A 32 -0.57 -3.27 3.58
CA LYS A 32 0.71 -3.60 4.22
C LYS A 32 1.83 -3.38 3.21
N LEU A 33 2.84 -2.61 3.62
CA LEU A 33 4.08 -2.42 2.89
C LEU A 33 5.17 -3.22 3.60
N ARG A 34 5.85 -4.12 2.90
CA ARG A 34 6.94 -4.91 3.46
C ARG A 34 8.21 -4.69 2.65
N SER A 35 9.26 -4.21 3.28
CA SER A 35 10.59 -4.08 2.66
C SER A 35 11.53 -5.10 3.26
N ASP A 36 11.79 -6.19 2.53
CA ASP A 36 12.74 -7.22 2.96
C ASP A 36 14.17 -6.67 3.07
N GLN A 37 14.50 -5.64 2.27
CA GLN A 37 15.82 -4.99 2.29
C GLN A 37 16.07 -4.21 3.60
N LEU A 38 15.02 -3.56 4.13
CA LEU A 38 15.10 -2.84 5.40
C LEU A 38 14.73 -3.70 6.61
N GLY A 39 14.14 -4.87 6.39
CA GLY A 39 13.58 -5.70 7.47
C GLY A 39 12.39 -5.04 8.18
N VAL A 40 11.70 -4.10 7.52
CA VAL A 40 10.55 -3.38 8.10
C VAL A 40 9.25 -3.70 7.36
N GLU A 41 8.15 -3.68 8.11
CA GLU A 41 6.80 -3.68 7.56
C GLU A 41 5.95 -2.58 8.19
N GLN A 42 5.05 -2.00 7.40
CA GLN A 42 4.12 -0.98 7.86
C GLN A 42 2.72 -1.31 7.35
N THR A 43 1.76 -1.37 8.27
CA THR A 43 0.36 -1.64 7.96
C THR A 43 -0.48 -0.42 8.28
N PHE A 44 -1.38 -0.03 7.38
CA PHE A 44 -2.31 1.08 7.58
C PHE A 44 -3.63 0.80 6.85
N LEU A 45 -4.71 1.40 7.35
CA LEU A 45 -6.01 1.35 6.71
C LEU A 45 -6.16 2.54 5.76
N VAL A 46 -6.78 2.30 4.61
CA VAL A 46 -7.15 3.34 3.64
C VAL A 46 -8.63 3.17 3.35
N VAL A 47 -9.36 4.28 3.38
CA VAL A 47 -10.78 4.29 3.03
C VAL A 47 -10.89 4.85 1.62
N ILE A 48 -11.33 4.02 0.69
CA ILE A 48 -11.54 4.37 -0.71
C ILE A 48 -13.01 4.69 -0.89
N ARG A 49 -13.29 5.91 -1.36
CA ARG A 49 -14.64 6.38 -1.67
C ARG A 49 -14.84 6.41 -3.19
N ALA A 50 -16.07 6.16 -3.63
CA ALA A 50 -16.41 6.14 -5.06
C ALA A 50 -16.00 7.47 -5.71
N GLY A 51 -15.18 7.39 -6.78
CA GLY A 51 -14.72 8.56 -7.52
C GLY A 51 -13.63 9.40 -6.84
N GLU A 52 -13.09 8.97 -5.69
CA GLU A 52 -12.03 9.71 -4.99
C GLU A 52 -10.66 9.08 -5.24
N VAL A 53 -9.69 9.89 -5.67
CA VAL A 53 -8.28 9.47 -5.74
C VAL A 53 -7.61 9.78 -4.40
N THR A 54 -7.47 8.77 -3.54
CA THR A 54 -6.76 8.92 -2.28
C THR A 54 -5.25 8.82 -2.52
N ARG A 55 -4.55 9.96 -2.50
CA ARG A 55 -3.08 9.99 -2.57
C ARG A 55 -2.49 9.78 -1.18
N LEU A 56 -1.74 8.69 -1.00
CA LEU A 56 -1.14 8.36 0.29
C LEU A 56 0.38 8.22 0.13
N VAL A 57 1.12 9.07 0.85
CA VAL A 57 2.58 9.01 0.90
C VAL A 57 2.98 8.55 2.30
N LYS A 58 3.59 7.38 2.38
CA LYS A 58 4.15 6.83 3.62
C LYS A 58 5.64 6.59 3.46
N THR A 59 6.40 7.08 4.43
CA THR A 59 7.83 6.80 4.55
C THR A 59 8.01 5.61 5.47
N LEU A 60 8.62 4.54 4.96
CA LEU A 60 9.12 3.46 5.79
C LEU A 60 10.36 3.98 6.53
N ARG A 61 10.32 3.98 7.86
CA ARG A 61 11.42 4.35 8.75
C ARG A 61 11.77 3.17 9.62
#